data_AF-A0AA35U492-F1
#
_entry.id   AF-A0AA35U492-F1
#
_cell.length_a   1.000
_cell.length_b   1.000
_cell.length_c   1.000
_cell.angle_alpha   90.00
_cell.angle_beta   90.00
_cell.angle_gamma   90.00
#
_symmetry.space_group_name_H-M   'P 1'
#
loop_
_entity.id
_entity.type
_entity.pdbx_description
1 polymer ?
#
loop_
_entity_poly.entity_id
_entity_poly.type
_entity_poly.pdbx_seq_one_letter_code
_entity_poly.pdbx_strand_id
1 'polypeptide(L)'
;MKSVCFLLLSILFLNESWSQEDNYSDSYEEEYLMPENDPSSEGQRYFVEDLLDMAGYVPEKIEVYQTLPNKARVFRVRFDSINGAFVFVRWDKKSKENYIANKMIDPGVYYNLKAARELMRKQTNKATFDVEDAALQAGDQEAISTTELQDLREQFKLDEEERKLQEMEQQSVKRTPRLRRQRRLLKKKN
;
A
#
# COMPACT_ATOMS: atom_id res chain seq x y z
N MET A 1 -40.00 14.87 -77.15
CA MET A 1 -38.98 15.87 -77.52
C MET A 1 -39.14 17.10 -76.63
N LYS A 2 -38.01 17.70 -76.22
CA LYS A 2 -37.85 18.97 -75.46
C LYS A 2 -38.08 18.83 -73.94
N SER A 3 -37.22 19.25 -73.03
CA SER A 3 -35.89 19.87 -73.10
C SER A 3 -35.19 19.60 -71.77
N VAL A 4 -33.91 19.23 -71.86
CA VAL A 4 -32.95 19.19 -70.75
C VAL A 4 -32.47 20.61 -70.50
N CYS A 5 -32.52 21.09 -69.26
CA CYS A 5 -31.79 22.28 -68.82
C CYS A 5 -31.49 22.19 -67.32
N PHE A 6 -30.18 22.16 -67.02
CA PHE A 6 -29.48 22.88 -65.93
C PHE A 6 -29.95 22.66 -64.49
N LEU A 7 -29.12 22.26 -63.52
CA LEU A 7 -27.78 22.77 -63.16
C LEU A 7 -26.95 21.62 -62.56
N LEU A 8 -25.72 21.37 -63.02
CA LEU A 8 -24.47 21.98 -62.55
C LEU A 8 -24.19 21.66 -61.07
N LEU A 9 -23.04 21.17 -60.65
CA LEU A 9 -21.80 20.82 -61.32
C LEU A 9 -20.98 20.13 -60.22
N SER A 10 -20.73 18.84 -60.36
CA SER A 10 -19.71 18.12 -59.59
C SER A 10 -18.34 18.70 -59.94
N ILE A 11 -17.80 19.54 -59.07
CA ILE A 11 -16.41 19.99 -59.16
C ILE A 11 -15.52 19.01 -58.39
N LEU A 12 -14.65 18.39 -59.20
CA LEU A 12 -13.50 17.58 -58.87
C LEU A 12 -12.42 18.39 -58.13
N PHE A 13 -11.77 17.72 -57.19
CA PHE A 13 -10.33 17.68 -56.89
C PHE A 13 -9.43 18.94 -56.91
N LEU A 14 -8.59 18.96 -55.86
CA LEU A 14 -7.27 19.59 -55.70
C LEU A 14 -7.23 21.08 -55.37
N ASN A 15 -6.92 21.39 -54.10
CA ASN A 15 -5.61 21.92 -53.71
C ASN A 15 -5.54 22.05 -52.17
N GLU A 16 -4.81 21.14 -51.52
CA GLU A 16 -4.24 21.40 -50.20
C GLU A 16 -3.05 22.36 -50.40
N SER A 17 -3.29 23.64 -50.17
CA SER A 17 -2.26 24.62 -49.94
C SER A 17 -2.50 25.23 -48.57
N TRP A 18 -1.52 25.02 -47.70
CA TRP A 18 -1.45 25.52 -46.33
C TRP A 18 -1.62 27.03 -46.28
N SER A 19 -2.50 27.50 -45.41
CA SER A 19 -2.46 28.85 -44.85
C SER A 19 -2.68 28.73 -43.35
N GLN A 20 -1.64 29.03 -42.57
CA GLN A 20 -1.79 29.39 -41.16
C GLN A 20 -2.65 30.65 -41.06
N GLU A 21 -3.64 30.63 -40.16
CA GLU A 21 -3.87 31.73 -39.22
C GLU A 21 -4.87 31.27 -38.14
N ASP A 22 -4.28 30.88 -37.01
CA ASP A 22 -4.65 31.26 -35.66
C ASP A 22 -6.13 31.29 -35.28
N ASN A 23 -6.54 30.30 -34.47
CA ASN A 23 -7.28 30.69 -33.26
C ASN A 23 -7.27 29.63 -32.16
N TYR A 24 -7.02 30.15 -30.95
CA TYR A 24 -7.07 29.51 -29.64
C TYR A 24 -6.08 28.39 -29.40
N SER A 25 -4.89 28.83 -28.96
CA SER A 25 -4.25 28.34 -27.74
C SER A 25 -5.21 27.47 -26.93
N ASP A 26 -5.05 26.15 -27.07
CA ASP A 26 -5.51 25.21 -26.06
C ASP A 26 -4.64 25.52 -24.84
N SER A 27 -5.14 26.47 -24.04
CA SER A 27 -4.64 26.76 -22.71
C SER A 27 -4.64 25.43 -22.01
N TYR A 28 -3.46 24.84 -21.84
CA TYR A 28 -3.23 23.89 -20.78
C TYR A 28 -3.52 24.67 -19.50
N GLU A 29 -4.81 24.74 -19.14
CA GLU A 29 -5.26 24.97 -17.79
C GLU A 29 -4.71 23.77 -17.03
N GLU A 30 -3.44 23.87 -16.66
CA GLU A 30 -2.76 23.02 -15.71
C GLU A 30 -3.54 23.26 -14.42
N GLU A 31 -4.65 22.52 -14.29
CA GLU A 31 -5.59 22.64 -13.18
C GLU A 31 -4.75 22.53 -11.92
N TYR A 32 -4.58 23.65 -11.22
CA TYR A 32 -3.68 23.73 -10.07
C TYR A 32 -4.31 22.88 -8.96
N LEU A 33 -3.91 21.60 -8.93
CA LEU A 33 -4.39 20.66 -7.93
C LEU A 33 -3.68 20.96 -6.62
N MET A 34 -4.48 21.15 -5.57
CA MET A 34 -3.98 21.21 -4.21
C MET A 34 -3.23 19.90 -3.88
N PRO A 35 -2.20 19.93 -3.01
CA PRO A 35 -1.46 18.72 -2.63
C PRO A 35 -2.36 17.56 -2.13
N GLU A 36 -3.46 17.89 -1.46
CA GLU A 36 -4.48 16.93 -1.03
C GLU A 36 -5.17 16.22 -2.20
N ASN A 37 -5.34 16.88 -3.35
CA ASN A 37 -6.04 16.35 -4.51
C ASN A 37 -5.12 15.95 -5.67
N ASP A 38 -3.80 16.11 -5.52
CA ASP A 38 -2.84 15.69 -6.54
C ASP A 38 -2.26 14.29 -6.24
N PRO A 39 -2.66 13.25 -6.99
CA PRO A 39 -2.15 11.90 -6.77
C PRO A 39 -0.77 11.64 -7.42
N SER A 40 -0.17 12.65 -8.05
CA SER A 40 1.21 12.58 -8.56
C SER A 40 2.18 12.30 -7.41
N SER A 41 3.41 11.89 -7.75
CA SER A 41 4.44 11.69 -6.71
C SER A 41 4.82 12.98 -6.02
N GLU A 42 4.76 14.08 -6.75
CA GLU A 42 5.14 15.40 -6.28
C GLU A 42 4.03 16.01 -5.41
N GLY A 43 2.78 15.97 -5.86
CA GLY A 43 1.62 16.35 -5.07
C GLY A 43 1.51 15.59 -3.76
N GLN A 44 1.72 14.27 -3.78
CA GLN A 44 1.76 13.47 -2.56
C GLN A 44 2.95 13.80 -1.64
N ARG A 45 4.08 14.27 -2.20
CA ARG A 45 5.20 14.74 -1.39
C ARG A 45 4.85 16.05 -0.69
N TYR A 46 4.28 17.01 -1.42
CA TYR A 46 3.80 18.27 -0.85
C TYR A 46 2.73 18.02 0.21
N PHE A 47 1.82 17.07 -0.01
CA PHE A 47 0.82 16.67 0.98
C PHE A 47 1.46 16.21 2.30
N VAL A 48 2.56 15.45 2.23
CA VAL A 48 3.31 15.02 3.42
C VAL A 48 4.05 16.18 4.07
N GLU A 49 4.62 17.08 3.27
CA GLU A 49 5.30 18.29 3.73
C GLU A 49 4.34 19.20 4.51
N ASP A 50 3.17 19.53 3.93
CA ASP A 50 2.13 20.34 4.58
C ASP A 50 1.65 19.74 5.91
N LEU A 51 1.50 18.41 5.96
CA LEU A 51 1.09 17.71 7.19
C LEU A 51 2.17 17.76 8.28
N LEU A 52 3.44 17.65 7.91
CA LEU A 52 4.55 17.74 8.85
C LEU A 52 4.70 19.18 9.37
N ASP A 53 4.61 20.17 8.49
CA ASP A 53 4.65 21.59 8.82
C ASP A 53 3.51 21.95 9.79
N MET A 54 2.27 21.48 9.51
CA MET A 54 1.12 21.68 10.40
C MET A 54 1.29 21.01 11.76
N ALA A 55 1.99 19.87 11.80
CA ALA A 55 2.36 19.19 13.03
C ALA A 55 3.59 19.79 13.74
N GLY A 56 4.22 20.81 13.16
CA GLY A 56 5.38 21.52 13.72
C GLY A 56 6.72 20.82 13.50
N TYR A 57 6.81 19.90 12.54
CA TYR A 57 8.05 19.24 12.15
C TYR A 57 8.64 19.88 10.89
N VAL A 58 9.95 20.11 10.89
CA VAL A 58 10.70 20.54 9.70
C VAL A 58 11.62 19.40 9.25
N PRO A 59 11.26 18.65 8.19
CA PRO A 59 12.07 17.51 7.76
C PRO A 59 13.32 17.95 6.99
N GLU A 60 14.46 17.31 7.25
CA GLU A 60 15.69 17.46 6.46
C GLU A 60 15.49 16.93 5.03
N LYS A 61 14.78 15.80 4.90
CA LYS A 61 14.53 15.17 3.61
C LYS A 61 13.24 14.34 3.62
N ILE A 62 12.48 14.44 2.53
CA ILE A 62 11.37 13.55 2.21
C ILE A 62 11.69 12.84 0.90
N GLU A 63 11.71 11.51 0.89
CA GLU A 63 11.96 10.74 -0.32
C GLU A 63 11.00 9.55 -0.46
N VAL A 64 10.68 9.19 -1.69
CA VAL A 64 9.85 8.01 -1.97
C VAL A 64 10.69 6.77 -1.66
N TYR A 65 10.28 6.01 -0.65
CA TYR A 65 10.88 4.72 -0.29
C TYR A 65 10.34 3.60 -1.17
N GLN A 66 9.02 3.59 -1.39
CA GLN A 66 8.36 2.58 -2.21
C GLN A 66 7.14 3.16 -2.92
N THR A 67 6.99 2.85 -4.20
CA THR A 67 5.76 3.10 -4.95
C THR A 67 4.94 1.81 -5.01
N LEU A 68 3.65 1.91 -4.70
CA LEU A 68 2.70 0.81 -4.69
C LEU A 68 1.63 1.01 -5.77
N PRO A 69 0.91 -0.06 -6.14
CA PRO A 69 -0.24 0.05 -7.04
C PRO A 69 -1.28 1.04 -6.50
N ASN A 70 -2.15 1.52 -7.40
CA ASN A 70 -3.25 2.43 -7.05
C ASN A 70 -2.77 3.79 -6.47
N LYS A 71 -1.68 4.34 -7.03
CA LYS A 71 -1.13 5.66 -6.64
C LYS A 71 -0.88 5.77 -5.12
N ALA A 72 -0.43 4.68 -4.51
CA ALA A 72 -0.04 4.64 -3.11
C ALA A 72 1.49 4.69 -3.00
N ARG A 73 2.02 5.40 -2.00
CA ARG A 73 3.46 5.59 -1.84
C ARG A 73 3.83 5.61 -0.36
N VAL A 74 4.96 4.98 -0.05
CA VAL A 74 5.61 5.08 1.26
C VAL A 74 6.73 6.11 1.13
N PHE A 75 6.67 7.16 1.93
CA PHE A 75 7.70 8.18 2.01
C PHE A 75 8.58 7.92 3.24
N ARG A 76 9.90 7.97 3.05
CA ARG A 76 10.86 8.05 4.14
C ARG A 76 11.11 9.53 4.42
N VAL A 77 10.78 9.94 5.63
CA VAL A 77 11.00 11.29 6.16
C VAL A 77 12.18 11.21 7.10
N ARG A 78 13.18 12.05 6.89
CA ARG A 78 14.31 12.22 7.79
C ARG A 78 14.18 13.56 8.47
N PHE A 79 14.16 13.54 9.80
CA PHE A 79 14.18 14.77 10.61
C PHE A 79 15.62 15.16 10.91
N ASP A 80 16.46 14.17 11.25
CA ASP A 80 17.87 14.35 11.56
C ASP A 80 18.72 13.20 10.96
N SER A 81 20.01 13.19 11.28
CA SER A 81 20.94 12.09 10.95
C SER A 81 20.55 10.74 11.56
N ILE A 82 19.77 10.73 12.65
CA ILE A 82 19.40 9.53 13.41
C ILE A 82 17.88 9.28 13.38
N ASN A 83 17.07 10.34 13.39
CA ASN A 83 15.62 10.25 13.53
C ASN A 83 14.92 10.33 12.17
N GLY A 84 13.94 9.46 11.94
CA GLY A 84 13.17 9.46 10.70
C GLY A 84 11.99 8.52 10.74
N ALA A 85 10.94 8.87 10.00
CA ALA A 85 9.68 8.16 9.99
C ALA A 85 9.32 7.68 8.59
N PHE A 86 8.46 6.68 8.52
CA PHE A 86 7.81 6.27 7.27
C PHE A 86 6.37 6.74 7.24
N VAL A 87 6.01 7.60 6.28
CA VAL A 87 4.64 8.06 6.04
C VAL A 87 4.04 7.24 4.90
N PHE A 88 2.86 6.66 5.11
CA PHE A 88 2.18 5.91 4.06
C PHE A 88 0.99 6.69 3.49
N VAL A 89 1.12 7.15 2.24
CA VAL A 89 0.10 7.93 1.53
C VAL A 89 -0.63 7.05 0.53
N ARG A 90 -1.95 7.16 0.49
CA ARG A 90 -2.81 6.45 -0.46
C ARG A 90 -3.74 7.44 -1.14
N TRP A 91 -4.14 7.10 -2.35
CA TRP A 91 -5.14 7.83 -3.11
C TRP A 91 -6.52 7.17 -2.97
N ASP A 92 -7.52 7.91 -2.52
CA ASP A 92 -8.91 7.49 -2.64
C ASP A 92 -9.47 7.95 -3.99
N LYS A 93 -9.91 6.98 -4.79
CA LYS A 93 -10.51 7.24 -6.11
C LYS A 93 -11.91 7.86 -5.99
N LYS A 94 -12.61 7.64 -4.88
CA LYS A 94 -13.99 8.11 -4.69
C LYS A 94 -14.02 9.57 -4.27
N SER A 95 -13.26 9.94 -3.23
CA SER A 95 -13.16 11.33 -2.79
C SER A 95 -12.18 12.15 -3.63
N LYS A 96 -11.30 11.50 -4.42
CA LYS A 96 -10.20 12.15 -5.16
C LYS A 96 -9.26 12.92 -4.23
N GLU A 97 -8.88 12.29 -3.14
CA GLU A 97 -8.01 12.87 -2.11
C GLU A 97 -6.93 11.89 -1.69
N ASN A 98 -5.76 12.45 -1.36
CA ASN A 98 -4.68 11.78 -0.68
C ASN A 98 -5.01 11.67 0.80
N TYR A 99 -4.74 10.51 1.38
CA TYR A 99 -4.90 10.30 2.81
C TYR A 99 -3.75 9.46 3.36
N ILE A 100 -3.47 9.65 4.64
CA ILE A 100 -2.51 8.80 5.35
C ILE A 100 -3.21 7.51 5.76
N ALA A 101 -2.74 6.40 5.24
CA ALA A 101 -3.13 5.08 5.71
C ALA A 101 -2.18 4.68 6.85
N ASN A 102 -2.56 4.96 8.10
CA ASN A 102 -1.81 4.67 9.35
C ASN A 102 -0.88 3.44 9.23
N LYS A 103 0.42 3.49 9.52
CA LYS A 103 1.12 4.01 10.71
C LYS A 103 2.40 4.73 10.29
N MET A 104 2.65 5.92 10.85
CA MET A 104 4.01 6.49 10.93
C MET A 104 4.89 5.51 11.69
N ILE A 105 5.83 4.86 11.02
CA ILE A 105 6.76 3.93 11.68
C ILE A 105 7.93 4.74 12.25
N ASP A 106 7.72 5.40 13.38
CA ASP A 106 8.78 5.94 14.25
C ASP A 106 8.28 5.91 15.72
N PRO A 107 9.08 5.48 16.72
CA PRO A 107 8.62 5.19 18.07
C PRO A 107 8.24 6.42 18.92
N GLY A 108 8.51 7.66 18.44
CA GLY A 108 8.10 8.91 19.09
C GLY A 108 6.64 9.32 18.88
N VAL A 109 5.94 8.75 17.89
CA VAL A 109 4.54 9.06 17.50
C VAL A 109 3.53 8.25 18.33
N TYR A 110 3.82 8.04 19.62
CA TYR A 110 3.06 7.16 20.51
C TYR A 110 1.73 7.77 20.98
N TYR A 111 1.51 9.06 20.78
CA TYR A 111 0.37 9.77 21.38
C TYR A 111 -1.02 9.34 20.84
N ASN A 112 -1.13 8.76 19.63
CA ASN A 112 -2.42 8.25 19.11
C ASN A 112 -2.77 6.82 19.60
N LEU A 113 -1.80 6.03 20.06
CA LEU A 113 -2.05 4.69 20.62
C LEU A 113 -2.76 4.75 21.98
N LYS A 114 -2.60 5.86 22.71
CA LYS A 114 -3.33 6.16 23.94
C LYS A 114 -4.84 6.29 23.68
N ALA A 115 -5.24 6.85 22.53
CA ALA A 115 -6.64 6.96 22.12
C ALA A 115 -7.22 5.60 21.72
N ALA A 116 -6.46 4.79 20.97
CA ALA A 116 -6.86 3.42 20.61
C ALA A 116 -6.99 2.49 21.85
N ARG A 117 -6.10 2.63 22.84
CA ARG A 117 -6.15 1.90 24.13
C ARG A 117 -7.40 2.25 24.94
N GLU A 118 -7.79 3.53 24.98
CA GLU A 118 -9.02 3.96 25.66
C GLU A 118 -10.29 3.44 24.96
N LEU A 119 -10.31 3.35 23.63
CA LEU A 119 -11.45 2.79 22.90
C LEU A 119 -11.63 1.29 23.22
N MET A 120 -10.53 0.53 23.26
CA MET A 120 -10.55 -0.89 23.64
C MET A 120 -10.94 -1.11 25.11
N ARG A 121 -10.49 -0.25 26.04
CA ARG A 121 -10.90 -0.28 27.45
C ARG A 121 -12.42 -0.15 27.63
N LYS A 122 -13.07 0.69 26.82
CA LYS A 122 -14.54 0.88 26.83
C LYS A 122 -15.31 -0.32 26.26
N GLN A 123 -14.70 -1.09 25.36
CA GLN A 123 -15.33 -2.26 24.74
C GLN A 123 -15.16 -3.54 25.56
N THR A 124 -14.07 -3.67 26.33
CA THR A 124 -13.73 -4.93 27.01
C THR A 124 -13.86 -4.89 28.53
N ASN A 125 -14.21 -3.75 29.14
CA ASN A 125 -14.30 -3.55 30.60
C ASN A 125 -13.04 -4.01 31.39
N LYS A 126 -11.89 -4.16 30.73
CA LYS A 126 -10.62 -4.61 31.32
C LYS A 126 -9.58 -3.49 31.28
N ALA A 127 -8.77 -3.40 32.34
CA ALA A 127 -7.75 -2.35 32.47
C ALA A 127 -6.48 -2.63 31.64
N THR A 128 -6.20 -3.90 31.37
CA THR A 128 -5.01 -4.37 30.63
C THR A 128 -5.39 -5.62 29.82
N PHE A 129 -4.75 -5.80 28.66
CA PHE A 129 -4.86 -7.01 27.85
C PHE A 129 -3.61 -7.86 28.06
N ASP A 130 -3.80 -9.15 28.31
CA ASP A 130 -2.74 -10.14 28.37
C ASP A 130 -2.79 -11.06 27.14
N VAL A 131 -1.68 -11.72 26.83
CA VAL A 131 -1.59 -12.72 25.74
C VAL A 131 -2.58 -13.86 25.96
N GLU A 132 -2.92 -14.12 27.22
CA GLU A 132 -3.86 -15.16 27.59
C GLU A 132 -5.33 -14.75 27.44
N ASP A 133 -5.66 -13.48 27.15
CA ASP A 133 -7.03 -13.03 26.98
C ASP A 133 -7.69 -13.55 25.69
N ALA A 134 -9.01 -13.72 25.73
CA ALA A 134 -9.80 -13.98 24.53
C ALA A 134 -9.77 -12.77 23.60
N ALA A 135 -9.64 -13.02 22.29
CA ALA A 135 -9.77 -11.98 21.29
C ALA A 135 -11.19 -11.37 21.33
N LEU A 136 -11.30 -10.14 20.84
CA LEU A 136 -12.60 -9.47 20.68
C LEU A 136 -13.47 -10.29 19.72
N GLN A 137 -14.62 -10.75 20.21
CA GLN A 137 -15.61 -11.46 19.42
C GLN A 137 -16.68 -10.50 18.92
N ALA A 138 -17.23 -10.78 17.74
CA ALA A 138 -18.35 -10.03 17.21
C ALA A 138 -19.61 -10.34 18.03
N GLY A 139 -20.54 -9.38 18.16
CA GLY A 139 -21.69 -9.50 19.07
C GLY A 139 -22.72 -10.55 18.67
N ASP A 140 -22.62 -11.08 17.45
CA ASP A 140 -23.43 -12.16 16.87
C ASP A 140 -22.78 -13.55 17.02
N GLN A 141 -21.57 -13.65 17.56
CA GLN A 141 -20.86 -14.90 17.81
C GLN A 141 -21.19 -15.45 19.21
N GLU A 142 -21.21 -16.78 19.33
CA GLU A 142 -21.26 -17.45 20.63
C GLU A 142 -19.95 -17.21 21.39
N ALA A 143 -20.07 -16.71 22.63
CA ALA A 143 -18.92 -16.31 23.43
C ALA A 143 -18.08 -17.53 23.83
N ILE A 144 -16.86 -17.62 23.28
CA ILE A 144 -15.91 -18.68 23.67
C ILE A 144 -15.60 -18.57 25.17
N SER A 145 -15.78 -19.67 25.89
CA SER A 145 -15.48 -19.74 27.32
C SER A 145 -13.97 -19.83 27.58
N THR A 146 -13.53 -19.50 28.80
CA THR A 146 -12.09 -19.55 29.14
C THR A 146 -11.51 -20.96 29.04
N THR A 147 -12.33 -21.98 29.32
CA THR A 147 -11.96 -23.39 29.21
C THR A 147 -11.82 -23.82 27.76
N GLU A 148 -12.78 -23.47 26.90
CA GLU A 148 -12.70 -23.76 25.45
C GLU A 148 -11.47 -23.12 24.80
N LEU A 149 -11.17 -21.88 25.18
CA LEU A 149 -10.02 -21.16 24.66
C LEU A 149 -8.69 -21.82 25.09
N GLN A 150 -8.62 -22.37 26.30
CA GLN A 150 -7.44 -23.13 26.72
C GLN A 150 -7.29 -24.42 25.91
N ASP A 151 -8.37 -25.16 25.71
CA ASP A 151 -8.38 -26.40 24.92
C ASP A 151 -7.93 -26.14 23.47
N LEU A 152 -8.42 -25.06 22.85
CA LEU A 152 -8.02 -24.65 21.50
C LEU A 152 -6.52 -24.30 21.40
N ARG A 153 -5.96 -23.67 22.45
CA ARG A 153 -4.52 -23.34 22.50
C ARG A 153 -3.67 -24.60 22.62
N GLU A 154 -4.10 -25.57 23.43
CA GLU A 154 -3.40 -26.84 23.59
C GLU A 154 -3.41 -27.64 22.29
N GLN A 155 -4.56 -27.71 21.61
CA GLN A 155 -4.67 -28.33 20.29
C GLN A 155 -3.75 -27.67 19.26
N PHE A 156 -3.73 -26.34 19.19
CA PHE A 156 -2.88 -25.63 18.24
C PHE A 156 -1.38 -25.92 18.44
N LYS A 157 -0.93 -26.05 19.70
CA LYS A 157 0.48 -26.39 20.00
C LYS A 157 0.83 -27.79 19.50
N LEU A 158 -0.06 -28.75 19.70
CA LEU A 158 0.13 -30.12 19.22
C LEU A 158 0.23 -30.15 17.68
N ASP A 159 -0.67 -29.46 16.99
CA ASP A 159 -0.68 -29.38 15.52
C ASP A 159 0.60 -28.73 14.96
N GLU A 160 1.11 -27.69 15.64
CA GLU A 160 2.37 -27.05 15.25
C GLU A 160 3.58 -27.98 15.37
N GLU A 161 3.65 -28.76 16.45
CA GLU A 161 4.72 -29.73 16.69
C GLU A 161 4.67 -30.85 15.66
N GLU A 162 3.48 -31.36 15.36
CA GLU A 162 3.29 -32.38 14.33
C GLU A 162 3.77 -31.88 12.96
N ARG A 163 3.38 -30.65 12.58
CA ARG A 163 3.81 -30.05 11.30
C ARG A 163 5.33 -29.91 11.20
N LYS A 164 6.00 -29.48 12.28
CA LYS A 164 7.47 -29.35 12.31
C LYS A 164 8.15 -30.70 12.15
N LEU A 165 7.61 -31.75 12.78
CA LEU A 165 8.15 -33.10 12.67
C LEU A 165 8.06 -33.61 11.22
N GLN A 166 6.91 -33.45 10.58
CA GLN A 166 6.70 -33.84 9.19
C GLN A 166 7.66 -33.10 8.23
N GLU A 167 7.91 -31.81 8.45
CA GLU A 167 8.85 -31.03 7.64
C GLU A 167 10.30 -31.51 7.78
N MET A 168 10.72 -31.82 9.02
CA MET A 168 12.06 -32.36 9.30
C MET A 168 12.26 -33.73 8.63
N GLU A 169 11.26 -34.61 8.71
CA GLU A 169 11.29 -35.91 8.05
C GLU A 169 11.44 -35.75 6.54
N GLN A 170 10.63 -34.89 5.91
CA GLN A 170 10.73 -34.62 4.47
C GLN A 170 12.08 -34.04 4.06
N GLN A 171 12.68 -33.18 4.89
CA GLN A 171 13.98 -32.59 4.60
C GLN A 171 15.12 -33.61 4.76
N SER A 172 15.03 -34.51 5.73
CA SER A 172 15.99 -35.61 5.92
C SER A 172 16.01 -36.56 4.72
N VAL A 173 14.83 -36.90 4.18
CA VAL A 173 14.66 -37.72 2.97
C VAL A 173 15.24 -37.01 1.73
N LYS A 174 15.13 -35.68 1.63
CA LYS A 174 15.71 -34.92 0.50
C LYS A 174 17.24 -34.78 0.58
N ARG A 175 17.83 -34.77 1.78
CA ARG A 175 19.28 -34.60 2.01
C ARG A 175 20.09 -35.85 1.69
N THR A 176 19.56 -37.04 1.97
CA THR A 176 20.23 -38.33 1.72
C THR A 176 20.70 -38.52 0.26
N PRO A 177 19.86 -38.31 -0.79
CA PRO A 177 20.31 -38.45 -2.18
C PRO A 177 21.30 -37.35 -2.62
N ARG A 178 21.16 -36.12 -2.10
CA ARG A 178 22.08 -35.00 -2.40
C ARG A 178 23.48 -35.27 -1.85
N LEU A 179 23.59 -35.75 -0.61
CA LEU A 179 24.86 -36.16 0.01
C LEU A 179 25.52 -37.31 -0.77
N ARG A 180 24.73 -38.28 -1.23
CA ARG A 180 25.22 -39.39 -2.06
C ARG A 180 25.80 -38.89 -3.39
N ARG A 181 25.21 -37.85 -4.01
CA ARG A 181 25.69 -37.24 -5.25
C ARG A 181 26.99 -36.46 -5.05
N GLN A 182 27.10 -35.65 -3.99
CA GLN A 182 28.33 -34.91 -3.68
C GLN A 182 29.52 -35.83 -3.40
N ARG A 183 29.31 -36.93 -2.64
CA ARG A 183 30.34 -37.95 -2.41
C ARG A 183 30.89 -38.55 -3.71
N ARG A 184 30.03 -38.75 -4.73
CA ARG A 184 30.47 -39.25 -6.05
C ARG A 184 31.31 -38.24 -6.82
N LEU A 185 31.01 -36.94 -6.71
CA LEU A 185 31.74 -35.88 -7.41
C LEU A 185 33.13 -35.67 -6.81
N LEU A 186 33.26 -35.69 -5.49
CA LEU A 186 34.55 -35.59 -4.81
C LEU A 186 35.49 -36.75 -5.17
N LYS A 187 34.96 -37.97 -5.31
CA LYS A 187 35.74 -39.14 -5.74
C LYS A 187 36.26 -39.07 -7.19
N LYS A 188 35.67 -38.24 -8.06
CA LYS A 188 36.12 -38.10 -9.46
C LYS A 188 37.24 -37.06 -9.64
N LYS A 189 37.52 -36.26 -8.62
CA LYS A 189 38.46 -35.13 -8.70
C LYS A 189 39.85 -35.48 -8.17
N ASN A 190 40.00 -36.67 -7.60
CA ASN A 190 41.26 -37.32 -7.23
C ASN A 190 41.48 -38.51 -8.15
#